data_AF-A0AAU5Z603-F1
#
_entry.id   AF-A0AAU5Z603-F1
#
_cell.length_a   1.000
_cell.length_b   1.000
_cell.length_c   1.000
_cell.angle_alpha   90.00
_cell.angle_beta   90.00
_cell.angle_gamma   90.00
#
_symmetry.space_group_name_H-M   'P 1'
#
loop_
_entity.id
_entity.type
_entity.pdbx_description
1 polymer ?
#
loop_
_entity_poly.entity_id
_entity_poly.type
_entity_poly.pdbx_seq_one_letter_code
_entity_poly.pdbx_strand_id
1 'polypeptide(L)'
;MQRTRRTPLNEPVSSRQAGDAEPPEPADAQSAGSPSSSPPDAGAGDATAASPAEPAGDGGQAGRKSWKWTALFGGVGLLILLLDQLTKALALAHLTPGEPVNVVGSLLKFNLIRNSGAAFSLGSGYTPYISAVQITVAVGVVYLSRRLGSAGWAVAFGLLFGGAVGNIMDRIFREPSPFHGHVVDFLQTPHWAIFNVADMAVTSAAILLVIQTLRGVKLDGTREQRK
;
A
#
# COMPACT_ATOMS: atom_id res chain seq x y z
N MET A 1 -34.20 -48.32 27.56
CA MET A 1 -35.43 -47.57 27.23
C MET A 1 -35.07 -46.40 26.33
N GLN A 2 -35.81 -46.16 25.25
CA GLN A 2 -35.59 -45.02 24.34
C GLN A 2 -36.62 -43.91 24.64
N ARG A 3 -36.25 -42.64 24.46
CA ARG A 3 -37.17 -41.49 24.48
C ARG A 3 -36.80 -40.49 23.38
N THR A 4 -37.19 -40.79 22.15
CA THR A 4 -37.24 -39.82 21.06
C THR A 4 -38.36 -38.81 21.33
N ARG A 5 -38.06 -37.50 21.30
CA ARG A 5 -39.10 -36.46 21.20
C ARG A 5 -39.29 -36.09 19.73
N ARG A 6 -40.54 -36.04 19.29
CA ARG A 6 -40.95 -35.52 17.98
C ARG A 6 -41.08 -34.00 18.05
N THR A 7 -40.72 -33.33 16.97
CA THR A 7 -41.19 -31.97 16.65
C THR A 7 -42.04 -32.08 15.38
N PRO A 8 -43.25 -31.51 15.33
CA PRO A 8 -44.10 -31.60 14.14
C PRO A 8 -43.63 -30.63 13.05
N LEU A 9 -43.65 -31.11 11.81
CA LEU A 9 -43.74 -30.29 10.61
C LEU A 9 -45.21 -30.24 10.18
N ASN A 10 -45.71 -29.06 9.83
CA ASN A 10 -46.73 -28.90 8.78
C ASN A 10 -46.83 -27.43 8.34
N GLU A 11 -47.24 -27.25 7.09
CA GLU A 11 -47.38 -26.00 6.34
C GLU A 11 -48.87 -25.56 6.34
N PRO A 12 -49.42 -24.79 5.36
CA PRO A 12 -48.86 -23.86 4.36
C PRO A 12 -49.60 -22.51 4.30
N VAL A 13 -49.34 -21.67 3.28
CA VAL A 13 -50.34 -21.14 2.29
C VAL A 13 -49.68 -20.09 1.35
N SER A 14 -50.26 -19.92 0.15
CA SER A 14 -49.73 -19.10 -0.96
C SER A 14 -50.67 -17.95 -1.35
N SER A 15 -50.12 -16.80 -1.76
CA SER A 15 -50.68 -15.76 -2.67
C SER A 15 -49.89 -14.43 -2.54
N ARG A 16 -49.99 -13.43 -3.43
CA ARG A 16 -49.97 -13.32 -4.92
C ARG A 16 -50.14 -11.82 -5.25
N GLN A 17 -49.55 -11.32 -6.36
CA GLN A 17 -49.94 -10.06 -7.06
C GLN A 17 -49.73 -8.73 -6.29
N ALA A 18 -49.71 -7.53 -6.91
CA ALA A 18 -49.32 -7.11 -8.28
C ALA A 18 -49.18 -5.58 -8.36
N GLY A 19 -48.51 -5.07 -9.41
CA GLY A 19 -48.53 -3.67 -9.87
C GLY A 19 -47.72 -2.65 -9.06
N ASP A 20 -47.55 -1.38 -9.46
CA ASP A 20 -47.72 -0.67 -10.76
C ASP A 20 -47.23 0.80 -10.55
N ALA A 21 -46.77 1.62 -11.52
CA ALA A 21 -46.36 1.43 -12.92
C ALA A 21 -45.51 2.66 -13.39
N GLU A 22 -45.06 2.68 -14.66
CA GLU A 22 -44.45 3.81 -15.40
C GLU A 22 -45.40 4.24 -16.57
N PRO A 23 -45.18 5.35 -17.33
CA PRO A 23 -44.24 6.47 -17.14
C PRO A 23 -45.02 7.79 -16.88
N PRO A 24 -45.25 8.81 -17.77
CA PRO A 24 -44.77 9.16 -19.12
C PRO A 24 -44.00 10.51 -19.23
N GLU A 25 -43.37 10.74 -20.39
CA GLU A 25 -42.97 12.07 -20.93
C GLU A 25 -44.02 12.54 -21.97
N PRO A 26 -44.13 13.84 -22.32
CA PRO A 26 -43.51 14.29 -23.58
C PRO A 26 -43.09 15.80 -23.65
N ALA A 27 -42.56 16.13 -24.83
CA ALA A 27 -42.19 17.44 -25.43
C ALA A 27 -43.19 18.63 -25.21
N ASP A 28 -42.91 19.90 -25.56
CA ASP A 28 -42.43 20.38 -26.88
C ASP A 28 -42.03 21.88 -26.92
N ALA A 29 -41.53 22.35 -28.09
CA ALA A 29 -41.48 23.74 -28.59
C ALA A 29 -40.54 24.79 -27.92
N GLN A 30 -40.15 25.92 -28.56
CA GLN A 30 -39.61 26.17 -29.92
C GLN A 30 -39.14 27.66 -30.08
N SER A 31 -38.34 27.94 -31.13
CA SER A 31 -38.24 29.22 -31.89
C SER A 31 -37.37 30.43 -31.44
N ALA A 32 -36.35 30.70 -32.28
CA ALA A 32 -35.91 31.99 -32.89
C ALA A 32 -35.53 33.27 -32.09
N GLY A 33 -34.46 33.95 -32.55
CA GLY A 33 -34.13 35.33 -32.15
C GLY A 33 -32.78 35.88 -32.69
N SER A 34 -32.78 36.55 -33.84
CA SER A 34 -31.68 37.34 -34.47
C SER A 34 -32.24 38.11 -35.69
N PRO A 35 -31.65 39.21 -36.22
CA PRO A 35 -30.22 39.61 -36.15
C PRO A 35 -29.90 41.14 -36.03
N SER A 36 -28.60 41.47 -36.11
CA SER A 36 -28.00 42.64 -36.81
C SER A 36 -28.29 44.11 -36.43
N SER A 37 -27.21 44.87 -36.13
CA SER A 37 -26.90 46.17 -36.78
C SER A 37 -25.47 46.67 -36.46
N SER A 38 -24.85 47.47 -37.36
CA SER A 38 -23.47 48.03 -37.33
C SER A 38 -23.27 49.00 -38.53
N PRO A 39 -22.14 49.73 -38.70
CA PRO A 39 -21.18 50.31 -37.75
C PRO A 39 -21.52 51.83 -37.62
N PRO A 40 -20.79 52.90 -38.07
CA PRO A 40 -19.35 53.19 -38.39
C PRO A 40 -18.62 53.79 -37.13
N ASP A 41 -17.52 54.59 -37.12
CA ASP A 41 -16.63 55.24 -38.12
C ASP A 41 -15.16 55.30 -37.60
N ALA A 42 -14.24 55.93 -38.35
CA ALA A 42 -12.81 55.62 -38.35
C ALA A 42 -11.85 56.52 -37.51
N GLY A 43 -10.62 56.02 -37.33
CA GLY A 43 -9.41 56.74 -36.89
C GLY A 43 -8.16 55.94 -37.33
N ALA A 44 -7.07 56.62 -37.71
CA ALA A 44 -5.95 56.01 -38.46
C ALA A 44 -4.55 56.29 -37.84
N GLY A 45 -3.57 55.49 -38.25
CA GLY A 45 -2.16 55.55 -37.83
C GLY A 45 -1.79 54.53 -36.75
N ASP A 46 -0.57 53.99 -36.69
CA ASP A 46 0.55 54.05 -37.64
C ASP A 46 1.42 52.78 -37.50
N ALA A 47 2.30 52.49 -38.46
CA ALA A 47 3.08 51.25 -38.51
C ALA A 47 4.45 51.38 -37.82
N THR A 48 4.78 50.47 -36.89
CA THR A 48 6.17 50.34 -36.41
C THR A 48 6.53 48.92 -35.95
N ALA A 49 7.66 48.42 -36.47
CA ALA A 49 8.51 47.35 -35.95
C ALA A 49 7.84 46.12 -35.28
N ALA A 50 7.59 45.06 -36.08
CA ALA A 50 7.55 43.70 -35.54
C ALA A 50 8.97 43.29 -35.09
N SER A 51 9.18 43.15 -33.78
CA SER A 51 10.43 42.62 -33.22
C SER A 51 10.34 41.09 -33.09
N PRO A 52 11.29 40.31 -33.63
CA PRO A 52 11.30 38.86 -33.45
C PRO A 52 11.76 38.54 -32.01
N ALA A 53 10.80 38.35 -31.11
CA ALA A 53 11.08 37.82 -29.79
C ALA A 53 11.70 36.42 -29.93
N GLU A 54 12.91 36.25 -29.40
CA GLU A 54 13.62 34.97 -29.46
C GLU A 54 12.79 33.86 -28.79
N PRO A 55 12.82 32.62 -29.31
CA PRO A 55 12.31 31.48 -28.57
C PRO A 55 13.19 31.25 -27.34
N ALA A 56 12.82 31.89 -26.23
CA ALA A 56 13.50 31.76 -24.95
C ALA A 56 13.60 30.27 -24.60
N GLY A 57 14.81 29.75 -24.64
CA GLY A 57 15.09 28.35 -24.41
C GLY A 57 14.87 27.98 -22.95
N ASP A 58 13.62 27.70 -22.57
CA ASP A 58 13.35 26.75 -21.49
C ASP A 58 13.84 25.38 -21.96
N GLY A 59 15.16 25.19 -21.86
CA GLY A 59 15.84 23.91 -21.93
C GLY A 59 15.41 23.11 -20.72
N GLY A 60 14.18 22.59 -20.82
CA GLY A 60 13.34 22.25 -19.69
C GLY A 60 14.11 21.50 -18.62
N GLN A 61 13.99 21.97 -17.38
CA GLN A 61 14.56 21.30 -16.20
C GLN A 61 13.80 20.00 -15.92
N ALA A 62 13.94 19.03 -16.83
CA ALA A 62 13.39 17.68 -16.77
C ALA A 62 13.93 17.01 -15.51
N GLY A 63 13.15 17.15 -14.43
CA GLY A 63 13.68 17.25 -13.06
C GLY A 63 14.70 16.18 -12.76
N ARG A 64 15.97 16.58 -12.56
CA ARG A 64 17.12 15.67 -12.46
C ARG A 64 16.86 14.68 -11.33
N LYS A 65 16.38 13.50 -11.73
CA LYS A 65 15.73 12.51 -10.85
C LYS A 65 16.62 12.31 -9.63
N SER A 66 16.07 12.50 -8.43
CA SER A 66 16.85 12.57 -7.18
C SER A 66 17.39 11.20 -6.80
N TRP A 67 18.43 10.77 -7.53
CA TRP A 67 18.98 9.41 -7.50
C TRP A 67 19.45 9.05 -6.10
N LYS A 68 19.93 10.02 -5.31
CA LYS A 68 20.23 9.88 -3.88
C LYS A 68 19.07 9.33 -3.05
N TRP A 69 17.81 9.68 -3.37
CA TRP A 69 16.63 9.18 -2.65
C TRP A 69 16.22 7.79 -3.14
N THR A 70 16.35 7.50 -4.44
CA THR A 70 16.16 6.14 -4.96
C THR A 70 17.24 5.17 -4.47
N ALA A 71 18.49 5.63 -4.36
CA ALA A 71 19.61 4.87 -3.81
C ALA A 71 19.48 4.65 -2.30
N LEU A 72 19.03 5.67 -1.55
CA LEU A 72 18.72 5.52 -0.12
C LEU A 72 17.57 4.53 0.11
N PHE A 73 16.49 4.63 -0.68
CA PHE A 73 15.38 3.67 -0.68
C PHE A 73 15.87 2.24 -0.95
N GLY A 74 16.61 2.03 -2.04
CA GLY A 74 17.13 0.72 -2.44
C GLY A 74 18.15 0.16 -1.47
N GLY A 75 19.05 0.98 -0.93
CA GLY A 75 20.06 0.60 0.05
C GLY A 75 19.45 0.18 1.39
N VAL A 76 18.46 0.93 1.90
CA VAL A 76 17.73 0.54 3.11
C VAL A 76 16.92 -0.73 2.87
N GLY A 77 16.22 -0.84 1.73
CA GLY A 77 15.46 -2.05 1.40
C GLY A 77 16.33 -3.30 1.28
N LEU A 78 17.48 -3.20 0.62
CA LEU A 78 18.46 -4.29 0.49
C LEU A 78 19.06 -4.66 1.86
N LEU A 79 19.43 -3.68 2.69
CA LEU A 79 19.97 -3.92 4.02
C LEU A 79 18.97 -4.69 4.90
N ILE A 80 17.71 -4.26 4.93
CA ILE A 80 16.65 -4.96 5.68
C ILE A 80 16.42 -6.37 5.14
N LEU A 81 16.38 -6.55 3.82
CA LEU A 81 16.17 -7.86 3.21
C LEU A 81 17.30 -8.84 3.57
N LEU A 82 18.55 -8.39 3.54
CA LEU A 82 19.71 -9.18 3.92
C LEU A 82 19.71 -9.53 5.43
N LEU A 83 19.36 -8.57 6.29
CA LEU A 83 19.27 -8.81 7.74
C LEU A 83 18.12 -9.77 8.09
N ASP A 84 16.96 -9.64 7.45
CA ASP A 84 15.83 -10.55 7.62
C ASP A 84 16.17 -11.98 7.22
N GLN A 85 16.67 -12.19 6.00
CA GLN A 85 16.95 -13.52 5.51
C GLN A 85 18.16 -14.16 6.22
N LEU A 86 19.16 -13.39 6.64
CA LEU A 86 20.26 -13.88 7.49
C LEU A 86 19.76 -14.32 8.87
N THR A 87 18.97 -13.50 9.55
CA THR A 87 18.47 -13.84 10.90
C THR A 87 17.48 -14.99 10.88
N LYS A 88 16.63 -15.09 9.86
CA LYS A 88 15.76 -16.27 9.63
C LYS A 88 16.56 -17.54 9.31
N ALA A 89 17.65 -17.45 8.56
CA ALA A 89 18.54 -18.58 8.32
C ALA A 89 19.22 -19.06 9.61
N LEU A 90 19.71 -18.14 10.44
CA LEU A 90 20.27 -18.44 11.76
C LEU A 90 19.22 -19.06 12.70
N ALA A 91 17.99 -18.53 12.71
CA ALA A 91 16.89 -19.08 13.49
C ALA A 91 16.57 -20.54 13.10
N LEU A 92 16.50 -20.84 11.79
CA LEU A 92 16.29 -22.20 11.28
C LEU A 92 17.47 -23.15 11.54
N ALA A 93 18.70 -22.63 11.68
CA ALA A 93 19.90 -23.43 11.91
C ALA A 93 20.17 -23.73 13.39
N HIS A 94 19.61 -22.95 14.32
CA HIS A 94 19.98 -22.98 15.74
C HIS A 94 18.81 -23.11 16.73
N LEU A 95 17.56 -23.14 16.27
CA LEU A 95 16.37 -23.26 17.14
C LEU A 95 15.52 -24.48 16.75
N THR A 96 15.06 -25.25 17.74
CA THR A 96 14.03 -26.27 17.54
C THR A 96 12.65 -25.62 17.59
N PRO A 97 11.72 -25.89 16.65
CA PRO A 97 10.34 -25.45 16.77
C PRO A 97 9.68 -26.02 18.03
N GLY A 98 9.11 -25.14 18.87
CA GLY A 98 8.48 -25.53 20.14
C GLY A 98 9.41 -25.57 21.36
N GLU A 99 10.69 -25.21 21.24
CA GLU A 99 11.64 -25.11 22.35
C GLU A 99 12.12 -23.65 22.57
N PRO A 100 11.41 -22.82 23.36
CA PRO A 100 11.74 -21.40 23.50
C PRO A 100 13.01 -21.16 24.35
N VAL A 101 14.02 -20.54 23.74
CA VAL A 101 15.27 -20.14 24.41
C VAL A 101 15.11 -18.75 25.01
N ASN A 102 15.30 -18.60 26.32
CA ASN A 102 15.30 -17.28 26.97
C ASN A 102 16.62 -16.54 26.66
N VAL A 103 16.54 -15.31 26.16
CA VAL A 103 17.72 -14.51 25.74
C VAL A 103 17.97 -13.35 26.71
N VAL A 104 16.92 -12.63 27.10
CA VAL A 104 16.99 -11.51 28.05
C VAL A 104 15.97 -11.73 29.16
N GLY A 105 16.29 -12.64 30.08
CA GLY A 105 15.40 -13.02 31.18
C GLY A 105 14.03 -13.48 30.68
N SER A 106 12.96 -12.81 31.11
CA SER A 106 11.59 -13.01 30.61
C SER A 106 11.19 -12.09 29.45
N LEU A 107 12.01 -11.07 29.12
CA LEU A 107 11.65 -9.97 28.21
C LEU A 107 11.85 -10.29 26.73
N LEU A 108 12.83 -11.14 26.39
CA LEU A 108 13.08 -11.60 25.03
C LEU A 108 13.40 -13.10 25.03
N LYS A 109 12.72 -13.83 24.15
CA LYS A 109 12.99 -15.23 23.84
C LYS A 109 13.19 -15.40 22.34
N PHE A 110 13.98 -16.41 21.98
CA PHE A 110 13.96 -16.98 20.64
C PHE A 110 13.04 -18.20 20.63
N ASN A 111 12.00 -18.18 19.81
CA ASN A 111 10.98 -19.22 19.74
C ASN A 111 10.53 -19.40 18.29
N LEU A 112 11.09 -20.41 17.61
CA LEU A 112 10.90 -20.63 16.19
C LEU A 112 9.49 -21.16 15.86
N ILE A 113 8.75 -20.40 15.05
CA ILE A 113 7.51 -20.87 14.40
C ILE A 113 7.56 -20.67 12.89
N ARG A 114 6.70 -21.41 12.18
CA ARG A 114 6.48 -21.29 10.73
C ARG A 114 5.06 -20.78 10.49
N ASN A 115 4.92 -19.47 10.37
CA ASN A 115 3.65 -18.76 10.34
C ASN A 115 3.03 -18.71 8.93
N SER A 116 1.84 -19.27 8.76
CA SER A 116 1.07 -19.22 7.50
C SER A 116 0.15 -17.99 7.39
N GLY A 117 -0.06 -17.26 8.50
CA GLY A 117 -0.84 -16.03 8.54
C GLY A 117 -0.01 -14.76 8.36
N ALA A 118 -0.58 -13.64 8.79
CA ALA A 118 0.09 -12.36 8.99
C ALA A 118 0.56 -12.22 10.46
N ALA A 119 0.71 -10.98 10.96
CA ALA A 119 0.89 -10.71 12.38
C ALA A 119 -0.23 -11.36 13.22
N PHE A 120 0.11 -11.84 14.43
CA PHE A 120 -0.76 -12.65 15.29
C PHE A 120 -1.35 -13.90 14.59
N SER A 121 -0.69 -14.40 13.54
CA SER A 121 -1.15 -15.50 12.66
C SER A 121 -2.55 -15.30 12.06
N LEU A 122 -3.01 -14.05 11.96
CA LEU A 122 -4.30 -13.71 11.36
C LEU A 122 -4.33 -14.12 9.89
N GLY A 123 -5.45 -14.70 9.44
CA GLY A 123 -5.58 -15.22 8.08
C GLY A 123 -4.80 -16.52 7.81
N SER A 124 -4.39 -17.27 8.84
CA SER A 124 -3.85 -18.63 8.66
C SER A 124 -4.79 -19.47 7.77
N GLY A 125 -4.22 -20.13 6.76
CA GLY A 125 -4.98 -20.84 5.71
C GLY A 125 -5.33 -20.00 4.47
N TYR A 126 -5.20 -18.66 4.54
CA TYR A 126 -5.39 -17.75 3.41
C TYR A 126 -4.05 -17.25 2.84
N THR A 127 -2.94 -17.96 3.06
CA THR A 127 -1.57 -17.55 2.71
C THR A 127 -1.43 -16.91 1.32
N PRO A 128 -2.00 -17.46 0.23
CA PRO A 128 -1.88 -16.86 -1.12
C PRO A 128 -2.48 -15.46 -1.23
N TYR A 129 -3.57 -15.17 -0.50
CA TYR A 129 -4.17 -13.84 -0.47
C TYR A 129 -3.28 -12.85 0.29
N ILE A 130 -2.65 -13.28 1.40
CA ILE A 130 -1.72 -12.42 2.14
C ILE A 130 -0.43 -12.20 1.34
N SER A 131 0.03 -13.20 0.59
CA SER A 131 1.13 -13.09 -0.39
C SER A 131 0.79 -12.06 -1.48
N ALA A 132 -0.41 -12.14 -2.08
CA ALA A 132 -0.87 -11.19 -3.09
C ALA A 132 -0.93 -9.76 -2.55
N VAL A 133 -1.48 -9.54 -1.34
CA VAL A 133 -1.52 -8.21 -0.70
C VAL A 133 -0.11 -7.65 -0.46
N GLN A 134 0.83 -8.45 0.03
CA GLN A 134 2.22 -8.00 0.20
C GLN A 134 2.87 -7.64 -1.14
N ILE A 135 2.65 -8.43 -2.20
CA ILE A 135 3.16 -8.15 -3.54
C ILE A 135 2.57 -6.84 -4.07
N THR A 136 1.26 -6.61 -3.91
CA THR A 136 0.61 -5.34 -4.27
C THR A 136 1.22 -4.14 -3.52
N VAL A 137 1.48 -4.27 -2.22
CA VAL A 137 2.16 -3.23 -1.43
C VAL A 137 3.58 -2.98 -1.92
N ALA A 138 4.38 -4.03 -2.16
CA ALA A 138 5.75 -3.90 -2.65
C ALA A 138 5.81 -3.22 -4.03
N VAL A 139 4.93 -3.58 -4.97
CA VAL A 139 4.81 -2.94 -6.29
C VAL A 139 4.36 -1.49 -6.15
N GLY A 140 3.37 -1.20 -5.28
CA GLY A 140 2.90 0.16 -4.99
C GLY A 140 4.00 1.06 -4.43
N VAL A 141 4.80 0.54 -3.48
CA VAL A 141 5.97 1.24 -2.92
C VAL A 141 7.03 1.50 -3.98
N VAL A 142 7.35 0.53 -4.85
CA VAL A 142 8.29 0.73 -5.96
C VAL A 142 7.77 1.77 -6.97
N TYR A 143 6.48 1.75 -7.32
CA TYR A 143 5.87 2.76 -8.19
C TYR A 143 5.96 4.17 -7.57
N LEU A 144 5.56 4.32 -6.30
CA LEU A 144 5.59 5.60 -5.59
C LEU A 144 7.02 6.06 -5.26
N SER A 145 8.00 5.15 -5.15
CA SER A 145 9.41 5.48 -4.91
C SER A 145 9.98 6.46 -5.94
N ARG A 146 9.41 6.46 -7.16
CA ARG A 146 9.75 7.36 -8.27
C ARG A 146 9.46 8.84 -7.98
N ARG A 147 8.67 9.14 -6.94
CA ARG A 147 8.28 10.50 -6.49
C ARG A 147 8.96 10.92 -5.19
N LEU A 148 9.87 10.11 -4.63
CA LEU A 148 10.56 10.42 -3.37
C LEU A 148 11.42 11.69 -3.49
N GLY A 149 11.17 12.65 -2.60
CA GLY A 149 11.92 13.90 -2.51
C GLY A 149 12.54 14.22 -1.14
N SER A 150 12.39 13.32 -0.14
CA SER A 150 13.08 13.47 1.16
C SER A 150 13.64 12.14 1.70
N ALA A 151 14.66 12.24 2.54
CA ALA A 151 15.26 11.10 3.23
C ALA A 151 14.26 10.35 4.12
N GLY A 152 13.38 11.05 4.84
CA GLY A 152 12.40 10.41 5.73
C GLY A 152 11.43 9.50 4.98
N TRP A 153 10.89 9.96 3.85
CA TRP A 153 10.06 9.12 2.96
C TRP A 153 10.87 7.98 2.33
N ALA A 154 12.13 8.22 1.93
CA ALA A 154 12.97 7.18 1.31
C ALA A 154 13.34 6.05 2.29
N VAL A 155 13.67 6.38 3.54
CA VAL A 155 13.92 5.39 4.61
C VAL A 155 12.64 4.62 4.94
N ALA A 156 11.50 5.32 5.12
CA ALA A 156 10.23 4.66 5.40
C ALA A 156 9.81 3.68 4.29
N PHE A 157 9.95 4.07 3.02
CA PHE A 157 9.68 3.19 1.88
C PHE A 157 10.69 2.04 1.78
N GLY A 158 11.98 2.28 2.08
CA GLY A 158 13.01 1.25 2.07
C GLY A 158 12.74 0.18 3.12
N LEU A 159 12.42 0.58 4.36
CA LEU A 159 12.00 -0.31 5.45
C LEU A 159 10.77 -1.14 5.06
N LEU A 160 9.73 -0.50 4.52
CA LEU A 160 8.50 -1.17 4.09
C LEU A 160 8.75 -2.17 2.96
N PHE A 161 9.54 -1.79 1.95
CA PHE A 161 9.87 -2.64 0.81
C PHE A 161 10.75 -3.84 1.23
N GLY A 162 11.83 -3.60 1.98
CA GLY A 162 12.71 -4.67 2.44
C GLY A 162 11.99 -5.69 3.31
N GLY A 163 11.15 -5.22 4.25
CA GLY A 163 10.34 -6.10 5.10
C GLY A 163 9.25 -6.85 4.32
N ALA A 164 8.52 -6.16 3.43
CA ALA A 164 7.55 -6.84 2.57
C ALA A 164 8.21 -7.92 1.70
N VAL A 165 9.35 -7.63 1.07
CA VAL A 165 10.07 -8.59 0.22
C VAL A 165 10.63 -9.76 1.02
N GLY A 166 11.13 -9.55 2.25
CA GLY A 166 11.61 -10.64 3.12
C GLY A 166 10.51 -11.66 3.44
N ASN A 167 9.32 -11.19 3.82
CA ASN A 167 8.17 -12.06 4.07
C ASN A 167 7.58 -12.67 2.77
N ILE A 168 7.65 -11.98 1.62
CA ILE A 168 7.29 -12.54 0.31
C ILE A 168 8.27 -13.67 -0.09
N MET A 169 9.58 -13.50 0.14
CA MET A 169 10.57 -14.52 -0.20
C MET A 169 10.34 -15.82 0.58
N ASP A 170 10.04 -15.73 1.88
CA ASP A 170 9.63 -16.89 2.67
C ASP A 170 8.42 -17.59 2.04
N ARG A 171 7.39 -16.82 1.64
CA ARG A 171 6.15 -17.33 1.05
C ARG A 171 6.30 -17.93 -0.34
N ILE A 172 7.31 -17.52 -1.11
CA ILE A 172 7.60 -18.06 -2.45
C ILE A 172 8.52 -19.28 -2.39
N PHE A 173 9.51 -19.29 -1.50
CA PHE A 173 10.61 -20.27 -1.53
C PHE A 173 10.61 -21.31 -0.41
N ARG A 174 9.72 -21.22 0.59
CA ARG A 174 9.62 -22.21 1.69
C ARG A 174 8.41 -23.14 1.54
N GLU A 175 8.46 -24.25 2.27
CA GLU A 175 7.37 -25.23 2.40
C GLU A 175 6.05 -24.57 2.87
N PRO A 176 4.87 -25.07 2.43
CA PRO A 176 4.67 -26.30 1.63
C PRO A 176 4.82 -26.12 0.11
N SER A 177 4.58 -24.93 -0.44
CA SER A 177 4.65 -24.67 -1.88
C SER A 177 4.70 -23.16 -2.19
N PRO A 178 5.10 -22.74 -3.41
CA PRO A 178 5.18 -21.34 -3.77
C PRO A 178 3.88 -20.57 -3.56
N PHE A 179 4.00 -19.34 -3.04
CA PHE A 179 2.94 -18.44 -2.56
C PHE A 179 2.13 -18.94 -1.35
N HIS A 180 2.33 -20.19 -0.93
CA HIS A 180 1.75 -20.80 0.27
C HIS A 180 2.77 -20.95 1.40
N GLY A 181 4.05 -20.67 1.14
CA GLY A 181 5.16 -20.89 2.06
C GLY A 181 5.01 -20.15 3.39
N HIS A 182 5.53 -20.74 4.47
CA HIS A 182 5.39 -20.16 5.80
C HIS A 182 6.52 -19.15 6.11
N VAL A 183 6.15 -18.03 6.72
CA VAL A 183 7.08 -17.01 7.23
C VAL A 183 7.82 -17.55 8.44
N VAL A 184 9.11 -17.23 8.56
CA VAL A 184 9.95 -17.66 9.70
C VAL A 184 9.93 -16.59 10.78
N ASP A 185 9.14 -16.82 11.84
CA ASP A 185 9.07 -15.93 12.99
C ASP A 185 9.80 -16.56 14.18
N PHE A 186 10.58 -15.76 14.91
CA PHE A 186 11.48 -16.26 15.95
C PHE A 186 11.70 -15.34 17.14
N LEU A 187 11.39 -14.05 17.04
CA LEU A 187 11.49 -13.09 18.16
C LEU A 187 10.19 -13.09 18.96
N GLN A 188 10.26 -13.39 20.25
CA GLN A 188 9.10 -13.36 21.15
C GLN A 188 9.34 -12.44 22.36
N THR A 189 8.41 -11.51 22.60
CA THR A 189 8.33 -10.68 23.81
C THR A 189 7.04 -10.98 24.60
N PRO A 190 6.96 -10.62 25.90
CA PRO A 190 5.75 -10.81 26.70
C PRO A 190 4.50 -10.20 26.06
N HIS A 191 3.40 -10.96 26.07
CA HIS A 191 2.06 -10.55 25.61
C HIS A 191 1.96 -10.06 24.15
N TRP A 192 2.96 -10.33 23.31
CA TRP A 192 2.97 -9.98 21.89
C TRP A 192 2.95 -11.24 21.00
N ALA A 193 2.75 -11.04 19.69
CA ALA A 193 2.99 -12.08 18.70
C ALA A 193 4.48 -12.50 18.69
N ILE A 194 4.78 -13.64 18.08
CA ILE A 194 6.14 -13.95 17.61
C ILE A 194 6.31 -13.24 16.25
N PHE A 195 7.48 -12.67 16.00
CA PHE A 195 7.77 -11.84 14.83
C PHE A 195 9.20 -12.01 14.31
N ASN A 196 9.55 -11.30 13.24
CA ASN A 196 10.88 -11.31 12.63
C ASN A 196 11.40 -9.87 12.33
N VAL A 197 12.54 -9.77 11.62
CA VAL A 197 13.17 -8.47 11.29
C VAL A 197 12.39 -7.71 10.21
N ALA A 198 11.83 -8.40 9.21
CA ALA A 198 10.92 -7.81 8.25
C ALA A 198 9.69 -7.15 8.91
N ASP A 199 9.10 -7.78 9.94
CA ASP A 199 7.95 -7.21 10.66
C ASP A 199 8.34 -5.94 11.43
N MET A 200 9.49 -5.96 12.12
CA MET A 200 10.04 -4.76 12.77
C MET A 200 10.27 -3.62 11.77
N ALA A 201 10.73 -3.92 10.56
CA ALA A 201 10.91 -2.94 9.49
C ALA A 201 9.57 -2.39 8.97
N VAL A 202 8.56 -3.24 8.75
CA VAL A 202 7.20 -2.82 8.34
C VAL A 202 6.54 -1.95 9.41
N THR A 203 6.64 -2.32 10.69
CA THR A 203 6.12 -1.51 11.80
C THR A 203 6.86 -0.17 11.92
N SER A 204 8.20 -0.17 11.82
CA SER A 204 9.01 1.06 11.83
C SER A 204 8.68 1.98 10.65
N ALA A 205 8.42 1.41 9.47
CA ALA A 205 7.96 2.14 8.31
C ALA A 205 6.59 2.79 8.57
N ALA A 206 5.61 2.05 9.07
CA ALA A 206 4.28 2.59 9.39
C ALA A 206 4.36 3.79 10.36
N ILE A 207 5.20 3.69 11.41
CA ILE A 207 5.46 4.79 12.35
C ILE A 207 6.08 6.00 11.63
N LEU A 208 7.09 5.80 10.78
CA LEU A 208 7.73 6.89 10.03
C LEU A 208 6.80 7.53 8.99
N LEU A 209 5.91 6.78 8.35
CA LEU A 209 4.89 7.28 7.42
C LEU A 209 3.90 8.21 8.14
N VAL A 210 3.44 7.81 9.33
CA VAL A 210 2.58 8.64 10.20
C VAL A 210 3.34 9.90 10.63
N ILE A 211 4.58 9.78 11.10
CA ILE A 211 5.42 10.93 11.49
C ILE A 211 5.64 11.91 10.33
N GLN A 212 5.89 11.42 9.12
CA GLN A 212 6.07 12.28 7.94
C GLN A 212 4.80 13.04 7.55
N THR A 213 3.65 12.36 7.63
CA THR A 213 2.32 12.95 7.41
C THR A 213 2.01 14.02 8.46
N LEU A 214 2.18 13.71 9.75
CA LEU A 214 1.95 14.66 10.86
C LEU A 214 2.90 15.87 10.82
N ARG A 215 4.10 15.73 10.21
CA ARG A 215 5.04 16.84 9.98
C ARG A 215 4.74 17.66 8.73
N GLY A 216 3.64 17.39 8.02
CA GLY A 216 3.24 18.07 6.79
C GLY A 216 4.24 17.91 5.64
N VAL A 217 5.05 16.84 5.63
CA VAL A 217 6.07 16.59 4.60
C VAL A 217 5.45 15.76 3.49
N LYS A 218 5.31 16.33 2.29
CA LYS A 218 4.81 15.61 1.11
C LYS A 218 5.84 14.60 0.60
N LEU A 219 5.40 13.66 -0.23
CA LEU A 219 6.25 12.59 -0.77
C LEU A 219 7.45 13.14 -1.57
N ASP A 220 7.24 14.26 -2.28
CA ASP A 220 8.25 15.06 -3.00
C ASP A 220 9.16 15.90 -2.09
N GLY A 221 9.04 15.78 -0.77
CA GLY A 221 9.86 16.50 0.22
C GLY A 221 9.46 17.95 0.46
N THR A 222 8.48 18.50 -0.26
CA THR A 222 7.91 19.82 0.06
C THR A 222 7.17 19.78 1.40
N ARG A 223 6.95 20.95 1.99
CA ARG A 223 6.17 21.11 3.23
C ARG A 223 4.91 21.89 2.96
N GLU A 224 3.81 21.50 3.60
CA GLU A 224 2.65 22.36 3.70
C GLU A 224 2.97 23.54 4.62
N GLN A 225 2.80 24.76 4.10
CA GLN A 225 2.86 25.95 4.93
C GLN A 225 1.64 25.96 5.83
N ARG A 226 1.87 25.80 7.14
CA ARG A 226 0.83 25.91 8.15
C ARG A 226 0.33 27.36 8.19
N LYS A 227 -0.90 27.56 7.72
CA LYS A 227 -1.71 28.74 8.03
C LYS A 227 -2.21 28.67 9.48
#